data_AF-A0A2E8S6D6-F1
#
_entry.id   AF-A0A2E8S6D6-F1
#
_cell.length_a   1.000
_cell.length_b   1.000
_cell.length_c   1.000
_cell.angle_alpha   90.00
_cell.angle_beta   90.00
_cell.angle_gamma   90.00
#
_symmetry.space_group_name_H-M   'P 1'
#
loop_
_entity.id
_entity.type
_entity.pdbx_description
1 polymer ?
#
loop_
_entity_poly.entity_id
_entity_poly.type
_entity_poly.pdbx_seq_one_letter_code
_entity_poly.pdbx_strand_id
1 'polypeptide(L)'
;MADTETITKSTVFSDEKRWNIMAALLGTNTALLLVQTLQQETKPELSREIGLTIVAATIPFQGLYFLLYTFLQEQHFRLDENLRNRFLKALTMCQGIGYMSLIGMTIMWFNTSIYMGSGFLISTTIAIIFIKIVMKDANKVQSSET
;
A
#
# COMPACT_ATOMS: atom_id res chain seq x y z
N MET A 1 12.71 -7.95 -30.26
CA MET A 1 11.23 -8.12 -30.22
C MET A 1 10.81 -8.85 -28.96
N ALA A 2 11.50 -9.93 -28.56
CA ALA A 2 11.31 -10.60 -27.27
C ALA A 2 11.54 -9.67 -26.06
N ASP A 3 12.57 -8.81 -26.11
CA ASP A 3 12.98 -7.95 -24.99
C ASP A 3 11.90 -6.95 -24.58
N THR A 4 11.21 -6.34 -25.56
CA THR A 4 10.13 -5.38 -25.34
C THR A 4 8.90 -6.04 -24.71
N GLU A 5 8.59 -7.28 -25.09
CA GLU A 5 7.48 -8.06 -24.53
C GLU A 5 7.77 -8.48 -23.08
N THR A 6 8.98 -8.96 -22.79
CA THR A 6 9.41 -9.31 -21.43
C THR A 6 9.44 -8.10 -20.49
N ILE A 7 9.92 -6.94 -20.96
CA ILE A 7 9.92 -5.71 -20.18
C ILE A 7 8.48 -5.27 -19.88
N THR A 8 7.59 -5.28 -20.89
CA THR A 8 6.19 -4.87 -20.73
C THR A 8 5.44 -5.77 -19.74
N LYS A 9 5.62 -7.10 -19.83
CA LYS A 9 5.01 -8.06 -18.91
C LYS A 9 5.51 -7.89 -17.48
N SER A 10 6.80 -7.61 -17.30
CA SER A 10 7.39 -7.37 -15.97
C SER A 10 6.87 -6.07 -15.32
N THR A 11 6.65 -5.01 -16.10
CA THR A 11 6.09 -3.74 -15.60
C THR A 11 4.63 -3.87 -15.19
N VAL A 12 3.80 -4.52 -16.01
CA VAL A 12 2.38 -4.74 -15.71
C VAL A 12 2.22 -5.58 -14.44
N PHE A 13 3.00 -6.66 -14.31
CA PHE A 13 2.96 -7.50 -13.11
C PHE A 13 3.40 -6.77 -11.83
N SER A 14 4.39 -5.88 -11.94
CA SER A 14 4.82 -5.02 -10.82
C SER A 14 3.73 -4.04 -10.40
N ASP A 15 3.03 -3.45 -11.38
CA ASP A 15 1.97 -2.48 -11.13
C ASP A 15 0.70 -3.13 -10.56
N GLU A 16 0.31 -4.32 -11.04
CA GLU A 16 -0.77 -5.13 -10.46
C GLU A 16 -0.51 -5.52 -9.00
N LYS A 17 0.74 -5.87 -8.66
CA LYS A 17 1.13 -6.14 -7.26
C LYS A 17 0.96 -4.91 -6.38
N ARG A 18 1.39 -3.73 -6.85
CA ARG A 18 1.25 -2.46 -6.10
C ARG A 18 -0.22 -2.09 -5.92
N TRP A 19 -1.04 -2.30 -6.95
CA TRP A 19 -2.49 -2.09 -6.91
C TRP A 19 -3.17 -2.98 -5.87
N ASN A 20 -2.92 -4.29 -5.89
CA ASN A 20 -3.48 -5.24 -4.92
C ASN A 20 -3.16 -4.87 -3.47
N ILE A 21 -1.92 -4.42 -3.21
CA ILE A 21 -1.50 -3.98 -1.88
C ILE A 21 -2.28 -2.73 -1.45
N MET A 22 -2.43 -1.74 -2.34
CA MET A 22 -3.18 -0.53 -2.01
C MET A 22 -4.68 -0.79 -1.82
N ALA A 23 -5.27 -1.70 -2.60
CA ALA A 23 -6.65 -2.12 -2.42
C ALA A 23 -6.88 -2.81 -1.07
N ALA A 24 -5.97 -3.72 -0.67
CA ALA A 24 -6.02 -4.37 0.64
C ALA A 24 -5.86 -3.35 1.78
N LEU A 25 -4.97 -2.36 1.62
CA LEU A 25 -4.75 -1.30 2.60
C LEU A 25 -5.98 -0.40 2.75
N LEU A 26 -6.59 0.02 1.63
CA LEU A 26 -7.83 0.79 1.61
C LEU A 26 -8.98 0.03 2.29
N GLY A 27 -9.14 -1.25 1.98
CA GLY A 27 -10.14 -2.12 2.61
C GLY A 27 -9.94 -2.23 4.12
N THR A 28 -8.68 -2.42 4.56
CA THR A 28 -8.34 -2.52 5.98
C THR A 28 -8.60 -1.20 6.72
N ASN A 29 -8.17 -0.07 6.16
CA ASN A 29 -8.40 1.26 6.74
C ASN A 29 -9.88 1.60 6.84
N THR A 30 -10.67 1.27 5.80
CA THR A 30 -12.12 1.48 5.80
C THR A 30 -12.80 0.60 6.84
N ALA A 31 -12.46 -0.69 6.92
CA ALA A 31 -13.00 -1.60 7.92
C ALA A 31 -12.66 -1.14 9.35
N LEU A 32 -11.43 -0.67 9.57
CA LEU A 32 -10.98 -0.17 10.86
C LEU A 32 -11.76 1.09 11.26
N LEU A 33 -11.94 2.06 10.35
CA LEU A 33 -12.80 3.22 10.61
C LEU A 33 -14.24 2.83 10.91
N LEU A 34 -14.82 1.88 10.16
CA LEU A 34 -16.19 1.43 10.38
C LEU A 34 -16.35 0.82 11.77
N VAL A 35 -15.50 -0.13 12.13
CA VAL A 35 -15.54 -0.79 13.45
C VAL A 35 -15.34 0.23 14.58
N GLN A 36 -14.39 1.15 14.41
CA GLN A 36 -14.07 2.15 15.42
C GLN A 36 -15.12 3.25 15.54
N THR A 37 -15.83 3.57 14.45
CA THR A 37 -16.99 4.47 14.46
C THR A 37 -18.19 3.81 15.15
N LEU A 38 -18.38 2.50 14.97
CA LEU A 38 -19.43 1.75 15.66
C LEU A 38 -19.14 1.57 17.17
N GLN A 39 -17.88 1.40 17.54
CA GLN A 39 -17.42 1.30 18.94
C GLN A 39 -17.25 2.67 19.61
N GLN A 40 -18.13 3.62 19.31
CA GLN A 40 -18.02 4.98 19.83
C GLN A 40 -17.93 4.97 21.37
N GLU A 41 -16.77 5.31 21.91
CA GLU A 41 -16.56 5.34 23.35
C GLU A 41 -17.05 6.65 23.94
N THR A 42 -17.63 6.59 25.13
CA THR A 42 -18.16 7.77 25.84
C THR A 42 -17.04 8.71 26.31
N LYS A 43 -15.78 8.24 26.35
CA LYS A 43 -14.58 9.02 26.70
C LYS A 43 -13.48 8.73 25.67
N PRO A 44 -13.28 9.60 24.67
CA PRO A 44 -12.27 9.35 23.65
C PRO A 44 -10.86 9.51 24.23
N GLU A 45 -10.01 8.49 24.04
CA GLU A 45 -8.58 8.64 24.26
C GLU A 45 -7.90 9.37 23.09
N LEU A 46 -7.03 10.32 23.41
CA LEU A 46 -6.40 11.24 22.45
C LEU A 46 -5.54 10.50 21.40
N SER A 47 -4.88 9.43 21.79
CA SER A 47 -4.11 8.50 20.94
C SER A 47 -4.98 7.82 19.88
N ARG A 48 -6.18 7.36 20.26
CA ARG A 48 -7.14 6.76 19.33
C ARG A 48 -7.62 7.79 18.32
N GLU A 49 -7.94 9.00 18.78
CA GLU A 49 -8.41 10.09 17.91
C GLU A 49 -7.35 10.50 16.88
N ILE A 50 -6.08 10.63 17.30
CA ILE A 50 -4.97 10.92 16.38
C ILE A 50 -4.82 9.80 15.34
N GLY A 51 -4.80 8.54 15.79
CA GLY A 51 -4.65 7.39 14.89
C GLY A 51 -5.79 7.29 13.87
N LEU A 52 -7.04 7.46 14.33
CA LEU A 52 -8.23 7.43 13.49
C LEU A 52 -8.25 8.60 12.48
N THR A 53 -7.81 9.79 12.92
CA THR A 53 -7.71 10.98 12.07
C THR A 53 -6.68 10.78 10.95
N ILE A 54 -5.52 10.21 11.26
CA ILE A 54 -4.51 9.88 10.25
C ILE A 54 -5.07 8.90 9.23
N VAL A 55 -5.70 7.80 9.69
CA VAL A 55 -6.30 6.81 8.79
C VAL A 55 -7.38 7.46 7.92
N ALA A 56 -8.31 8.22 8.50
CA ALA A 56 -9.36 8.92 7.77
C ALA A 56 -8.83 9.92 6.73
N ALA A 57 -7.80 10.68 7.06
CA ALA A 57 -7.17 11.63 6.14
C ALA A 57 -6.50 10.95 4.95
N THR A 58 -6.03 9.70 5.08
CA THR A 58 -5.32 8.98 4.01
C THR A 58 -6.23 8.22 3.05
N ILE A 59 -7.46 7.87 3.44
CA ILE A 59 -8.44 7.17 2.58
C ILE A 59 -8.75 7.91 1.26
N PRO A 60 -9.01 9.23 1.22
CA PRO A 60 -9.29 9.90 -0.05
C PRO A 60 -8.10 9.82 -1.02
N PHE A 61 -6.87 9.81 -0.51
CA PHE A 61 -5.68 9.58 -1.33
C PHE A 61 -5.66 8.14 -1.86
N GLN A 62 -5.87 7.14 -1.01
CA GLN A 62 -5.93 5.73 -1.47
C GLN A 62 -7.01 5.51 -2.55
N GLY A 63 -8.17 6.16 -2.42
CA GLY A 63 -9.22 6.16 -3.45
C GLY A 63 -8.80 6.87 -4.75
N LEU A 64 -8.12 8.02 -4.65
CA LEU A 64 -7.58 8.73 -5.80
C LEU A 64 -6.53 7.89 -6.54
N TYR A 65 -5.64 7.19 -5.80
CA TYR A 65 -4.68 6.24 -6.39
C TYR A 65 -5.41 5.17 -7.21
N PHE A 66 -6.45 4.57 -6.64
CA PHE A 66 -7.25 3.55 -7.33
C PHE A 66 -7.90 4.09 -8.61
N LEU A 67 -8.52 5.28 -8.53
CA LEU A 67 -9.20 5.89 -9.68
C LEU A 67 -8.23 6.29 -10.80
N LEU A 68 -7.09 6.88 -10.46
CA LEU A 68 -6.04 7.22 -11.42
C LEU A 68 -5.43 5.97 -12.06
N TYR A 69 -5.24 4.92 -11.28
CA TYR A 69 -4.68 3.66 -11.76
C TYR A 69 -5.64 2.96 -12.73
N THR A 70 -6.92 2.83 -12.37
CA THR A 70 -7.94 2.25 -13.27
C THR A 70 -8.07 3.06 -14.55
N PHE A 71 -8.07 4.39 -14.47
CA PHE A 71 -8.13 5.25 -15.66
C PHE A 71 -6.91 5.06 -16.56
N LEU A 72 -5.70 4.98 -15.97
CA LEU A 72 -4.49 4.68 -16.71
C LEU A 72 -4.62 3.33 -17.41
N GLN A 73 -5.07 2.30 -16.68
CA GLN A 73 -5.26 0.93 -17.16
C GLN A 73 -6.23 0.86 -18.35
N GLU A 74 -7.36 1.57 -18.26
CA GLU A 74 -8.42 1.61 -19.27
C GLU A 74 -7.99 2.35 -20.56
N GLN A 75 -7.12 3.35 -20.43
CA GLN A 75 -6.71 4.18 -21.56
C GLN A 75 -5.28 3.91 -22.08
N HIS A 76 -4.64 2.80 -21.71
CA HIS A 76 -3.23 2.49 -22.04
C HIS A 76 -2.83 2.69 -23.51
N PHE A 77 -3.77 2.57 -24.45
CA PHE A 77 -3.51 2.67 -25.89
C PHE A 77 -3.69 4.09 -26.48
N ARG A 78 -4.25 5.05 -25.73
CA ARG A 78 -4.63 6.39 -26.25
C ARG A 78 -3.92 7.57 -25.57
N LEU A 79 -3.08 7.30 -24.57
CA LEU A 79 -2.42 8.33 -23.77
C LEU A 79 -1.04 8.68 -24.33
N ASP A 80 -0.85 9.97 -24.62
CA ASP A 80 0.46 10.56 -24.90
C ASP A 80 1.45 10.30 -23.74
N GLU A 81 2.71 10.04 -24.07
CA GLU A 81 3.74 9.67 -23.07
C GLU A 81 3.93 10.75 -21.99
N ASN A 82 3.77 12.03 -22.35
CA ASN A 82 3.87 13.14 -21.40
C ASN A 82 2.76 13.10 -20.35
N LEU A 83 1.54 12.73 -20.76
CA LEU A 83 0.40 12.67 -19.86
C LEU A 83 0.54 11.46 -18.93
N ARG A 84 0.93 10.29 -19.45
CA ARG A 84 1.24 9.09 -18.66
C ARG A 84 2.29 9.36 -17.57
N ASN A 85 3.36 10.10 -17.87
CA ASN A 85 4.36 10.48 -16.86
C ASN A 85 3.79 11.37 -15.74
N ARG A 86 2.84 12.26 -16.04
CA ARG A 86 2.15 13.05 -15.00
C ARG A 86 1.29 12.17 -14.11
N PHE A 87 0.58 11.21 -14.68
CA PHE A 87 -0.21 10.22 -13.92
C PHE A 87 0.67 9.38 -13.00
N LEU A 88 1.80 8.84 -13.50
CA LEU A 88 2.74 8.05 -12.67
C LEU A 88 3.34 8.86 -11.51
N LYS A 89 3.62 10.15 -11.73
CA LYS A 89 4.09 11.05 -10.67
C LYS A 89 3.01 11.26 -9.61
N ALA A 90 1.77 11.50 -10.03
CA ALA A 90 0.64 11.64 -9.12
C ALA A 90 0.37 10.35 -8.32
N LEU A 91 0.40 9.19 -8.99
CA LEU A 91 0.27 7.87 -8.36
C LEU A 91 1.34 7.65 -7.29
N THR A 92 2.60 7.98 -7.57
CA THR A 92 3.71 7.81 -6.62
C THR A 92 3.55 8.70 -5.38
N MET A 93 3.15 9.96 -5.57
CA MET A 93 2.85 10.86 -4.44
C MET A 93 1.71 10.32 -3.59
N CYS A 94 0.64 9.87 -4.26
CA CYS A 94 -0.54 9.33 -3.62
C CYS A 94 -0.22 8.04 -2.84
N GLN A 95 0.61 7.17 -3.42
CA GLN A 95 1.07 5.95 -2.78
C GLN A 95 1.86 6.24 -1.50
N GLY A 96 2.74 7.25 -1.53
CA GLY A 96 3.49 7.68 -0.35
C GLY A 96 2.56 8.12 0.80
N ILE A 97 1.57 8.97 0.50
CA ILE A 97 0.58 9.42 1.48
C ILE A 97 -0.28 8.25 1.96
N GLY A 98 -0.70 7.35 1.07
CA GLY A 98 -1.48 6.17 1.41
C GLY A 98 -0.76 5.22 2.39
N TYR A 99 0.57 5.08 2.28
CA TYR A 99 1.35 4.26 3.22
C TYR A 99 1.56 4.91 4.59
N MET A 100 1.44 6.23 4.72
CA MET A 100 1.45 6.90 6.03
C MET A 100 0.31 6.41 6.94
N SER A 101 -0.76 5.85 6.37
CA SER A 101 -1.86 5.24 7.13
C SER A 101 -1.42 4.11 8.07
N LEU A 102 -0.34 3.40 7.73
CA LEU A 102 0.23 2.34 8.58
C LEU A 102 0.73 2.87 9.93
N ILE A 103 1.15 4.14 9.98
CA ILE A 103 1.56 4.80 11.23
C ILE A 103 0.33 5.00 12.12
N GLY A 104 -0.77 5.51 11.56
CA GLY A 104 -2.03 5.67 12.28
C GLY A 104 -2.56 4.34 12.82
N MET A 105 -2.52 3.29 12.00
CA MET A 105 -2.89 1.93 12.39
C MET A 105 -2.03 1.39 13.54
N THR A 106 -0.71 1.63 13.47
CA THR A 106 0.23 1.23 14.53
C THR A 106 -0.08 1.94 15.84
N ILE A 107 -0.27 3.27 15.81
CA ILE A 107 -0.63 4.07 16.98
C ILE A 107 -1.91 3.54 17.64
N MET A 108 -2.92 3.19 16.84
CA MET A 108 -4.17 2.64 17.34
C MET A 108 -3.99 1.26 18.01
N TRP A 109 -3.22 0.35 17.40
CA TRP A 109 -2.99 -0.97 18.01
C TRP A 109 -2.23 -0.91 19.32
N PHE A 110 -1.25 -0.01 19.43
CA PHE A 110 -0.53 0.19 20.70
C PHE A 110 -1.45 0.72 21.81
N ASN A 111 -2.44 1.53 21.46
CA ASN A 111 -3.42 2.03 22.41
C ASN A 111 -4.39 0.92 22.88
N THR A 112 -4.84 0.03 21.99
CA THR A 112 -5.72 -1.10 22.37
C THR A 112 -5.01 -2.12 23.26
N SER A 113 -3.82 -2.57 22.87
CA SER A 113 -3.03 -3.50 23.68
C SER A 113 -1.58 -3.53 23.22
N ILE A 114 -0.66 -3.38 24.17
CA ILE A 114 0.79 -3.45 23.89
C ILE A 114 1.21 -4.79 23.26
N TYR A 115 0.49 -5.88 23.55
CA TYR A 115 0.73 -7.19 22.94
C TYR A 115 0.35 -7.23 21.46
N MET A 116 -0.73 -6.57 21.06
CA MET A 116 -1.12 -6.48 19.65
C MET A 116 -0.13 -5.64 18.85
N GLY A 117 0.24 -4.46 19.36
CA GLY A 117 1.20 -3.57 18.70
C GLY A 117 2.58 -4.21 18.52
N SER A 118 3.11 -4.82 19.58
CA SER A 118 4.41 -5.51 19.53
C SER A 118 4.39 -6.74 18.61
N GLY A 119 3.33 -7.55 18.66
CA GLY A 119 3.14 -8.70 17.77
C GLY A 119 3.12 -8.29 16.30
N PHE A 120 2.43 -7.20 15.95
CA PHE A 120 2.40 -6.67 14.58
C PHE A 120 3.78 -6.24 14.08
N LEU A 121 4.57 -5.53 14.90
CA LEU A 121 5.92 -5.10 14.52
C LEU A 121 6.88 -6.28 14.33
N ILE A 122 6.83 -7.28 15.22
CA ILE A 122 7.65 -8.48 15.11
C ILE A 122 7.28 -9.25 13.85
N SER A 123 5.98 -9.48 13.60
CA SER A 123 5.49 -10.16 12.40
C SER A 123 5.91 -9.43 11.12
N THR A 124 5.76 -8.11 11.08
CA THR A 124 6.18 -7.28 9.94
C THR A 124 7.68 -7.38 9.69
N THR A 125 8.49 -7.36 10.75
CA THR A 125 9.95 -7.49 10.64
C THR A 125 10.34 -8.85 10.06
N ILE A 126 9.72 -9.92 10.54
CA ILE A 126 9.94 -11.28 10.02
C ILE A 126 9.54 -11.36 8.55
N ALA A 127 8.39 -10.81 8.17
CA ALA A 127 7.93 -10.79 6.78
C ALA A 127 8.91 -10.06 5.85
N ILE A 128 9.45 -8.90 6.28
CA ILE A 128 10.46 -8.16 5.49
C ILE A 128 11.74 -8.99 5.33
N ILE A 129 12.21 -9.64 6.40
CA ILE A 129 13.39 -10.51 6.35
C ILE A 129 13.14 -11.67 5.37
N PHE A 130 11.97 -12.29 5.45
CA PHE A 130 11.60 -13.39 4.57
C PHE A 130 11.60 -12.98 3.10
N ILE A 131 10.98 -11.85 2.77
CA ILE A 131 10.99 -11.30 1.39
C ILE A 131 12.42 -11.05 0.91
N LYS A 132 13.28 -10.48 1.77
CA LYS A 132 14.69 -10.26 1.43
C LYS A 132 15.44 -11.57 1.16
N ILE A 133 15.18 -12.63 1.93
CA ILE A 133 15.79 -13.94 1.72
C ILE A 133 15.35 -14.50 0.37
N VAL A 134 14.04 -14.57 0.12
CA VAL A 134 13.47 -15.13 -1.12
C VAL A 134 13.97 -14.37 -2.35
N MET A 135 14.02 -13.03 -2.31
CA MET A 135 14.53 -12.24 -3.44
C MET A 135 16.04 -12.40 -3.65
N LYS A 136 16.82 -12.54 -2.56
CA LYS A 136 18.26 -12.80 -2.66
C LYS A 136 18.53 -14.16 -3.31
N ASP A 137 17.73 -15.17 -2.97
CA ASP A 137 17.85 -16.52 -3.54
C ASP A 137 17.41 -16.53 -5.01
N ALA A 138 16.32 -15.84 -5.36
CA ALA A 138 15.88 -15.67 -6.75
C ALA A 138 16.95 -15.00 -7.64
N ASN A 139 17.61 -13.95 -7.14
CA ASN A 139 18.68 -13.28 -7.86
C ASN A 139 19.92 -14.16 -8.03
N LYS A 140 20.24 -15.02 -7.05
CA LYS A 140 21.34 -15.98 -7.15
C LYS A 140 21.12 -17.02 -8.26
N VAL A 141 19.89 -17.54 -8.38
CA VAL A 141 19.53 -18.52 -9.41
C VAL A 141 19.68 -17.91 -10.82
N GLN A 142 19.22 -16.67 -11.02
CA GLN A 142 19.41 -15.97 -12.30
C GLN A 142 20.88 -15.73 -12.65
N SER A 143 21.75 -15.51 -11.65
CA SER A 143 23.19 -15.29 -11.87
C SER A 143 24.01 -16.56 -12.11
N SER A 144 23.44 -17.75 -11.92
CA SER A 144 24.10 -19.04 -12.21
C SER A 144 23.73 -19.63 -13.57
N GLU A 145 22.76 -19.04 -14.25
CA GLU A 145 22.35 -19.37 -15.64
C GLU A 145 22.95 -18.40 -16.68
N THR A 146 23.77 -17.43 -16.25
CA THR A 146 24.57 -16.54 -17.12
C THR A 146 26.05 -16.85 -16.96
#